data_AF-A0A6N2W4J1-F1
#
_entry.id   AF-A0A6N2W4J1-F1
#
_cell.length_a   1.000
_cell.length_b   1.000
_cell.length_c   1.000
_cell.angle_alpha   90.00
_cell.angle_beta   90.00
_cell.angle_gamma   90.00
#
_symmetry.space_group_name_H-M   'P 1'
#
loop_
_entity.id
_entity.type
_entity.pdbx_description
1 polymer ?
#
loop_
_entity_poly.entity_id
_entity_poly.type
_entity_poly.pdbx_seq_one_letter_code
_entity_poly.pdbx_strand_id
1 'polypeptide(L)' 'MDYKDAIFREDAMEYLIKHYSGFPDDIQAGPSRNVSDRIFKDWRWVRCLDGEIVFANCIQECITSNDFTVRKETMRIEV' A
#
# COMPACT_ATOMS: atom_id res chain seq x y z
N MET A 1 -0.10 -11.68 15.89
CA MET A 1 -0.84 -11.26 14.68
C MET A 1 -2.17 -11.98 14.70
N ASP A 2 -3.26 -11.23 14.78
CA ASP A 2 -4.61 -11.80 14.65
C ASP A 2 -4.79 -12.21 13.18
N TYR A 3 -5.32 -13.40 12.89
CA TYR A 3 -5.45 -13.93 11.53
C TYR A 3 -6.22 -12.97 10.59
N LYS A 4 -7.08 -12.13 11.17
CA LYS A 4 -7.85 -11.10 10.46
C LYS A 4 -6.96 -10.01 9.87
N ASP A 5 -5.89 -9.60 10.54
CA ASP A 5 -4.95 -8.59 10.04
C ASP A 5 -4.21 -9.09 8.80
N ALA A 6 -3.87 -10.38 8.71
CA ALA A 6 -3.26 -10.91 7.49
C ALA A 6 -4.22 -10.78 6.28
N ILE A 7 -5.51 -11.07 6.48
CA ILE A 7 -6.53 -10.97 5.42
C ILE A 7 -6.69 -9.52 4.94
N PHE A 8 -6.77 -8.55 5.85
CA PHE A 8 -6.94 -7.15 5.46
C PHE A 8 -5.72 -6.59 4.70
N ARG A 9 -4.50 -7.05 5.03
CA ARG A 9 -3.28 -6.65 4.30
C ARG A 9 -3.26 -7.25 2.91
N GLU A 10 -3.63 -8.52 2.76
CA GLU A 10 -3.72 -9.17 1.45
C GLU A 10 -4.79 -8.52 0.56
N ASP A 11 -5.96 -8.17 1.12
CA ASP A 11 -7.04 -7.49 0.40
C ASP A 11 -6.60 -6.09 -0.10
N ALA A 12 -5.85 -5.35 0.74
CA ALA A 12 -5.24 -4.08 0.34
C ALA A 12 -4.16 -4.26 -0.74
N MET A 13 -3.36 -5.32 -0.65
CA MET A 13 -2.35 -5.66 -1.64
C MET A 13 -2.95 -6.02 -2.99
N GLU A 14 -3.98 -6.87 -3.00
CA GLU A 14 -4.74 -7.18 -4.21
C GLU A 14 -5.36 -5.94 -4.83
N TYR A 15 -5.92 -5.05 -4.01
CA TYR A 15 -6.44 -3.77 -4.47
C TYR A 15 -5.37 -2.92 -5.14
N LEU A 16 -4.18 -2.81 -4.52
CA LEU A 16 -3.05 -2.10 -5.11
C LEU A 16 -2.66 -2.71 -6.47
N ILE A 17 -2.55 -4.03 -6.57
CA ILE A 17 -2.09 -4.69 -7.81
C ILE A 17 -3.10 -4.52 -8.95
N LYS A 18 -4.41 -4.53 -8.62
CA LYS A 18 -5.50 -4.36 -9.60
C LYS A 18 -5.67 -2.91 -10.06
N HIS A 19 -5.47 -1.95 -9.17
CA HIS A 19 -5.76 -0.53 -9.44
C HIS A 19 -4.53 0.33 -9.75
N TYR A 20 -3.35 -0.09 -9.31
CA TYR A 20 -2.11 0.68 -9.45
C TYR A 20 -1.05 -0.13 -10.20
N SER A 21 -0.39 0.52 -11.16
CA SER A 21 0.75 -0.06 -11.87
C SER A 21 2.02 -0.06 -11.00
N GLY A 22 2.10 0.85 -10.02
CA GLY A 22 3.22 1.03 -9.10
C GLY A 22 2.86 2.05 -8.01
N PHE A 23 3.79 2.26 -7.09
CA PHE A 23 3.65 3.28 -6.06
C PHE A 23 3.83 4.67 -6.67
N PRO A 24 3.07 5.68 -6.21
CA PRO A 24 3.21 7.03 -6.70
C PRO A 24 4.52 7.67 -6.19
N ASP A 25 5.17 8.49 -7.01
CA ASP A 25 6.34 9.29 -6.61
C ASP A 25 5.97 10.44 -5.63
N ASP A 26 4.72 10.90 -5.67
CA ASP A 26 4.22 11.96 -4.80
C ASP A 26 2.76 11.74 -4.38
N ILE A 27 2.41 12.22 -3.18
CA ILE A 27 1.05 12.14 -2.65
C ILE A 27 0.21 13.25 -3.29
N GLN A 28 -0.55 12.88 -4.31
CA GLN A 28 -1.30 13.82 -5.14
C GLN A 28 -2.42 14.58 -4.41
N ALA A 29 -3.06 13.97 -3.40
CA ALA A 29 -4.18 14.57 -2.69
C ALA A 29 -4.31 14.00 -1.27
N GLY A 30 -4.58 14.88 -0.29
CA GLY A 30 -4.81 14.49 1.09
C GLY A 30 -4.83 15.64 2.08
N PRO A 31 -5.06 15.33 3.38
CA PRO A 31 -5.05 16.31 4.46
C PRO A 31 -3.67 16.96 4.68
N SER A 32 -2.59 16.37 4.16
CA SER A 32 -1.25 16.95 4.23
C SER A 32 -0.37 16.47 3.07
N ARG A 33 0.78 17.14 2.85
CA ARG A 33 1.80 16.71 1.87
C ARG A 33 2.41 15.33 2.14
N ASN A 34 2.18 14.76 3.32
CA ASN A 34 2.75 13.49 3.76
C ASN A 34 1.69 12.39 3.93
N VAL A 35 0.41 12.70 3.78
CA VAL A 35 -0.67 11.74 4.03
C VAL A 35 -1.77 11.96 3.02
N SER A 36 -2.11 10.92 2.25
CA SER A 36 -3.22 10.99 1.32
C SER A 36 -4.58 10.83 2.01
N ASP A 37 -5.64 11.12 1.27
CA ASP A 37 -6.97 10.65 1.62
C ASP A 37 -7.05 9.12 1.71
N ARG A 38 -8.10 8.63 2.37
CA ARG A 38 -8.36 7.20 2.48
C ARG A 38 -8.75 6.65 1.12
N ILE A 39 -8.03 5.62 0.68
CA ILE A 39 -8.20 4.98 -0.63
C ILE A 39 -8.99 3.68 -0.51
N PHE A 40 -8.68 2.86 0.48
CA PHE A 40 -9.31 1.54 0.61
C PHE A 40 -9.43 1.11 2.07
N LYS A 41 -10.66 0.94 2.61
CA LYS A 41 -10.91 0.42 3.98
C LYS A 41 -9.92 0.96 5.05
N ASP A 42 -9.68 2.28 5.05
CA ASP A 42 -8.71 3.04 5.88
C ASP A 42 -7.24 3.07 5.46
N TRP A 43 -6.85 2.32 4.44
CA TRP A 43 -5.53 2.43 3.83
C TRP A 43 -5.38 3.72 3.02
N ARG A 44 -4.20 4.32 3.11
CA ARG A 44 -3.82 5.57 2.46
C ARG A 44 -2.32 5.58 2.18
N TRP A 45 -1.89 6.46 1.27
CA TRP A 45 -0.49 6.76 1.09
C TRP A 45 0.03 7.59 2.26
N VAL A 46 1.17 7.19 2.78
CA VAL A 46 1.89 7.89 3.84
C VAL A 46 3.33 8.04 3.41
N ARG A 47 3.85 9.26 3.47
CA ARG A 47 5.26 9.55 3.27
C ARG A 47 5.96 9.44 4.62
N CYS A 48 6.88 8.49 4.73
CA CYS A 48 7.78 8.35 5.87
C CYS A 48 8.74 9.54 5.96
N LEU A 49 9.36 9.70 7.14
CA LEU A 49 10.37 10.75 7.37
C LEU A 49 11.58 10.62 6.44
N ASP A 50 11.87 9.41 5.96
CA ASP A 50 12.92 9.11 4.98
C ASP A 50 12.55 9.52 3.54
N GLY A 51 11.31 9.94 3.31
CA GLY A 51 10.79 10.32 1.99
C GLY A 51 10.13 9.17 1.23
N GLU A 52 10.27 7.93 1.71
CA GLU A 52 9.59 6.76 1.13
C GLU A 52 8.07 6.86 1.27
N ILE A 53 7.34 6.59 0.18
CA ILE A 53 5.89 6.48 0.20
C ILE A 53 5.52 5.03 0.44
N VAL A 54 4.72 4.82 1.49
CA VAL A 54 4.18 3.51 1.87
C VAL A 54 2.65 3.55 1.85
N PHE A 55 2.03 2.41 1.62
CA PHE A 55 0.59 2.27 1.81
C PHE A 55 0.32 1.74 3.21
N ALA A 56 -0.41 2.50 4.02
CA ALA A 56 -0.61 2.16 5.43
C ALA A 56 -2.01 2.55 5.91
N ASN A 57 -2.52 1.81 6.89
CA ASN A 57 -3.75 2.15 7.62
C ASN A 57 -3.51 2.44 9.11
N CYS A 58 -2.25 2.54 9.55
CA CYS A 58 -1.82 2.74 10.95
C CYS A 58 -2.27 1.66 11.95
N ILE A 59 -2.85 0.56 11.48
CA ILE A 59 -3.28 -0.58 12.31
C ILE A 59 -2.38 -1.78 12.01
N GLN A 60 -2.08 -1.98 10.72
CA GLN A 60 -1.34 -3.11 10.20
C GLN A 60 0.03 -2.67 9.66
N GLU A 61 0.86 -3.66 9.36
CA GLU A 61 2.15 -3.43 8.70
C GLU A 61 1.95 -2.74 7.35
N CYS A 62 2.73 -1.70 7.10
CA CYS A 62 2.70 -0.96 5.84
C CYS A 62 3.11 -1.85 4.66
N ILE A 63 2.48 -1.61 3.52
CA ILE A 63 2.91 -2.19 2.25
C ILE A 63 3.90 -1.20 1.64
N THR A 64 5.14 -1.65 1.44
CA THR A 64 6.19 -0.87 0.79
C THR A 64 6.18 -1.11 -0.71
N SER A 65 6.87 -0.25 -1.46
CA SER A 65 7.07 -0.44 -2.91
C SER A 65 7.76 -1.76 -3.22
N ASN A 66 8.65 -2.21 -2.32
CA ASN A 66 9.32 -3.50 -2.44
C ASN A 66 8.37 -4.67 -2.25
N ASP A 67 7.52 -4.65 -1.21
CA ASP A 67 6.48 -5.68 -0.99
C ASP A 67 5.57 -5.79 -2.23
N PHE A 68 5.15 -4.64 -2.77
CA PHE A 68 4.35 -4.55 -3.99
C PHE A 68 5.03 -5.19 -5.19
N THR A 69 6.30 -4.85 -5.41
CA THR A 69 7.09 -5.34 -6.55
C THR A 69 7.31 -6.85 -6.46
N VAL A 70 7.69 -7.36 -5.28
CA VAL A 70 7.89 -8.80 -5.04
C VAL A 70 6.60 -9.59 -5.27
N ARG A 71 5.45 -9.08 -4.79
CA ARG A 71 4.16 -9.75 -5.00
C ARG A 71 3.75 -9.74 -6.46
N LYS A 72 3.93 -8.61 -7.14
CA LYS A 72 3.62 -8.47 -8.56
C LYS A 72 4.50 -9.36 -9.43
N GLU A 73 5.77 -9.53 -9.09
CA GLU A 73 6.67 -10.46 -9.77
C GLU A 73 6.26 -11.90 -9.52
N THR A 74 5.93 -12.26 -8.27
CA THR A 74 5.40 -13.59 -7.92
C THR A 74 4.14 -13.93 -8.72
N MET A 75 3.18 -13.00 -8.82
CA MET A 75 1.93 -13.18 -9.59
C MET A 75 2.16 -13.22 -11.11
N ARG A 76 3.23 -12.59 -11.63
CA ARG A 76 3.58 -12.62 -13.06
C ARG A 76 4.18 -13.96 -13.50
N ILE A 77 4.73 -14.74 -12.57
CA ILE A 77 5.27 -16.07 -12.86
C ILE A 77 4.14 -17.11 -13.01
N GLU A 78 2.93 -16.79 -12.53
CA GLU A 78 1.75 -17.67 -12.59
C GLU A 78 0.83 -17.40 -13.82
N VAL A 79 1.27 -16.64 -14.83
CA VAL A 79 0.54 -16.40 -16.09
C VAL A 79 1.20 -17.09 -17.27
#